data_AF-A0A5B9VZ22-F1
#
_entry.id   AF-A0A5B9VZ22-F1
#
_cell.length_a   1.000
_cell.length_b   1.000
_cell.length_c   1.000
_cell.angle_alpha   90.00
_cell.angle_beta   90.00
_cell.angle_gamma   90.00
#
_symmetry.space_group_name_H-M   'P 1'
#
loop_
_entity.id
_entity.type
_entity.pdbx_description
1 polymer ?
#
loop_
_entity_poly.entity_id
_entity_poly.type
_entity_poly.pdbx_seq_one_letter_code
_entity_poly.pdbx_strand_id
1 'polypeptide(L)'
;MAPKLRQIIGLAVRIAASRASGLPTDGTAPGWPGFREEEWTRLSKAGSQPGSADAIFVEALARHAYEVRVGRGRTGESVARNARLAGTLT
;
A
#
# COMPACT_ATOMS: atom_id res chain seq x y z
N MET A 1 -23.05 -7.01 8.32
CA MET A 1 -21.72 -6.38 8.23
C MET A 1 -21.79 -5.24 7.22
N ALA A 2 -21.64 -4.00 7.67
CA ALA A 2 -22.15 -2.81 6.97
C ALA A 2 -21.51 -2.61 5.58
N PRO A 3 -22.30 -2.47 4.50
CA PRO A 3 -21.81 -2.20 3.13
C PRO A 3 -20.79 -1.07 3.05
N LYS A 4 -20.90 -0.09 3.96
CA LYS A 4 -20.00 1.06 4.09
C LYS A 4 -18.55 0.66 4.39
N LEU A 5 -18.31 -0.28 5.31
CA LEU A 5 -16.94 -0.67 5.67
C LEU A 5 -16.21 -1.34 4.49
N ARG A 6 -16.92 -2.19 3.72
CA ARG A 6 -16.36 -2.80 2.51
C ARG A 6 -15.98 -1.76 1.46
N GLN A 7 -16.80 -0.73 1.29
CA GLN A 7 -16.51 0.38 0.35
C GLN A 7 -15.28 1.18 0.79
N ILE A 8 -15.18 1.54 2.08
CA ILE A 8 -14.05 2.28 2.64
C ILE A 8 -12.74 1.48 2.49
N ILE A 9 -12.77 0.19 2.82
CA ILE A 9 -11.65 -0.75 2.62
C ILE A 9 -11.21 -0.79 1.14
N GLY A 10 -12.17 -0.97 0.22
CA GLY A 10 -11.88 -1.06 -1.21
C GLY A 10 -11.24 0.21 -1.76
N LEU A 11 -11.69 1.39 -1.30
CA LEU A 11 -11.11 2.67 -1.68
C LEU A 11 -9.66 2.80 -1.21
N ALA A 12 -9.39 2.44 0.04
CA ALA A 12 -8.06 2.54 0.64
C ALA A 12 -7.03 1.62 -0.03
N VAL A 13 -7.41 0.38 -0.35
CA VAL A 13 -6.56 -0.57 -1.09
C VAL A 13 -6.24 -0.06 -2.49
N ARG A 14 -7.18 0.64 -3.14
CA ARG A 14 -6.97 1.25 -4.47
C ARG A 14 -6.02 2.43 -4.40
N ILE A 15 -6.14 3.28 -3.38
CA ILE A 15 -5.20 4.39 -3.13
C ILE A 15 -3.79 3.84 -2.91
N ALA A 16 -3.63 2.85 -2.02
CA ALA A 16 -2.36 2.19 -1.77
C ALA A 16 -1.75 1.60 -3.06
N ALA A 17 -2.57 1.00 -3.93
CA ALA A 17 -2.13 0.52 -5.25
C ALA A 17 -1.60 1.65 -6.14
N SER A 18 -2.36 2.73 -6.25
CA SER A 18 -2.00 3.89 -7.07
C SER A 18 -0.76 4.62 -6.56
N ARG A 19 -0.51 4.61 -5.25
CA ARG A 19 0.71 5.17 -4.67
C ARG A 19 1.92 4.26 -4.85
N ALA A 20 1.71 2.94 -4.87
CA ALA A 20 2.78 1.99 -5.16
C ALA A 20 3.14 1.97 -6.66
N SER A 21 2.18 2.26 -7.56
CA SER A 21 2.43 2.28 -9.00
C SER A 21 3.37 3.43 -9.38
N GLY A 22 4.52 3.10 -9.96
CA GLY A 22 5.52 4.06 -10.40
C GLY A 22 6.67 4.29 -9.41
N LEU A 23 6.68 3.60 -8.26
CA LEU A 23 7.87 3.58 -7.40
C LEU A 23 8.89 2.55 -7.90
N PRO A 24 10.20 2.90 -7.89
CA PRO A 24 11.24 1.95 -8.24
C PRO A 24 11.21 0.76 -7.26
N THR A 25 11.36 -0.45 -7.80
CA THR A 25 11.50 -1.68 -7.01
C THR A 25 12.86 -1.73 -6.31
N ASP A 26 13.87 -1.10 -6.92
CA ASP A 26 15.22 -0.92 -6.40
C ASP A 26 15.35 0.44 -5.67
N GLY A 27 15.36 0.40 -4.34
CA GLY A 27 15.59 1.57 -3.49
C GLY A 27 15.03 1.43 -2.08
N THR A 28 15.34 2.37 -1.20
CA THR A 28 14.68 2.49 0.10
C THR A 28 13.22 2.88 -0.18
N ALA A 29 12.28 1.96 0.04
CA ALA A 29 10.87 2.30 -0.13
C ALA A 29 10.53 3.50 0.77
N PRO A 30 9.94 4.56 0.22
CA PRO A 30 9.44 5.63 1.06
C PRO A 30 8.44 5.05 2.06
N GLY A 31 8.44 5.56 3.28
CA GLY A 31 7.40 5.23 4.23
C GLY A 31 6.02 5.57 3.65
N TRP A 32 4.98 4.91 4.15
CA TRP A 32 3.61 5.25 3.77
C TRP A 32 3.37 6.77 3.95
N PRO A 33 3.04 7.52 2.88
CA PRO A 33 2.97 8.97 2.93
C PRO A 33 1.67 9.51 3.55
N GLY A 34 0.80 8.62 4.06
CA GLY A 34 -0.53 9.01 4.50
C GLY A 34 -1.49 9.28 3.33
N PHE A 35 -2.76 9.49 3.68
CA PHE A 35 -3.76 9.95 2.74
C PHE A 35 -3.63 11.46 2.45
N ARG A 36 -3.79 11.85 1.18
CA ARG A 36 -3.96 13.26 0.77
C ARG A 36 -5.35 13.76 1.15
N GLU A 37 -5.53 15.08 1.17
CA GLU A 37 -6.80 15.75 1.46
C GLU A 37 -7.95 15.26 0.54
N GLU A 38 -7.67 15.05 -0.75
CA GLU A 38 -8.65 14.52 -1.71
C GLU A 38 -9.09 13.08 -1.38
N GLU A 39 -8.14 12.26 -0.90
CA GLU A 39 -8.39 10.88 -0.50
C GLU A 39 -9.22 10.84 0.80
N TRP A 40 -8.89 11.72 1.75
CA TRP A 40 -9.70 11.96 2.95
C TRP A 40 -11.11 12.46 2.62
N THR A 41 -11.25 13.35 1.62
CA THR A 41 -12.57 13.80 1.16
C THR A 41 -13.40 12.65 0.61
N ARG A 42 -12.78 11.72 -0.14
CA ARG A 42 -13.47 10.53 -0.66
C ARG A 42 -13.83 9.54 0.46
N LEU A 43 -12.94 9.34 1.44
CA LEU A 43 -13.18 8.49 2.61
C LEU A 43 -14.29 9.06 3.51
N SER A 44 -14.30 10.38 3.72
CA SER A 44 -15.34 11.09 4.46
C SER A 44 -16.71 10.96 3.80
N LYS A 45 -16.79 11.11 2.47
CA LYS A 45 -18.03 10.83 1.70
C LYS A 45 -18.49 9.37 1.82
N ALA A 46 -17.57 8.43 2.01
CA ALA A 46 -17.88 7.02 2.26
C ALA A 46 -18.24 6.72 3.73
N GLY A 47 -18.17 7.71 4.61
CA GLY A 47 -18.56 7.62 6.02
C GLY A 47 -17.41 7.51 7.03
N SER A 48 -16.16 7.68 6.60
CA SER A 48 -14.98 7.61 7.47
C SER A 48 -14.52 9.01 7.89
N GLN A 49 -14.68 9.37 9.16
CA GLN A 49 -14.21 10.65 9.69
C GLN A 49 -12.75 10.55 10.17
N PRO A 50 -11.92 11.60 9.98
CA PRO A 50 -10.56 11.64 10.55
C PRO A 50 -10.59 11.38 12.06
N GLY A 51 -9.69 10.53 12.55
CA GLY A 51 -9.59 10.18 13.98
C GLY A 51 -10.61 9.14 14.48
N SER A 52 -11.56 8.70 13.64
CA SER A 52 -12.45 7.58 13.98
C SER A 52 -11.73 6.22 13.96
N ALA A 53 -12.30 5.22 14.65
CA ALA A 53 -11.78 3.84 14.62
C ALA A 53 -11.71 3.27 13.19
N ASP A 54 -12.71 3.58 12.36
CA ASP A 54 -12.74 3.19 10.95
C ASP A 54 -11.58 3.82 10.18
N ALA A 55 -11.31 5.12 10.40
CA ALA A 55 -10.19 5.81 9.75
C ALA A 55 -8.83 5.22 10.14
N ILE A 56 -8.62 4.93 11.44
CA ILE A 56 -7.38 4.32 11.94
C ILE A 56 -7.18 2.94 11.30
N PHE A 57 -8.22 2.10 11.29
CA PHE A 57 -8.16 0.76 10.69
C PHE A 57 -7.83 0.84 9.19
N VAL A 58 -8.47 1.76 8.48
CA VAL A 58 -8.32 1.94 7.04
C VAL A 58 -6.94 2.45 6.67
N GLU A 59 -6.37 3.35 7.45
CA GLU A 59 -5.02 3.84 7.26
C GLU A 59 -3.98 2.75 7.52
N ALA A 60 -4.14 1.97 8.60
CA ALA A 60 -3.27 0.83 8.89
C ALA A 60 -3.30 -0.22 7.75
N LEU A 61 -4.50 -0.51 7.22
CA LEU A 61 -4.67 -1.42 6.09
C LEU A 61 -4.03 -0.88 4.80
N ALA A 62 -4.22 0.40 4.50
CA ALA A 62 -3.64 1.05 3.32
C ALA A 62 -2.10 1.03 3.37
N ARG A 63 -1.54 1.38 4.54
CA ARG A 63 -0.11 1.29 4.81
C ARG A 63 0.40 -0.13 4.58
N HIS A 64 -0.24 -1.14 5.16
CA HIS A 64 0.18 -2.53 4.99
C HIS A 64 0.10 -2.98 3.52
N ALA A 65 -0.97 -2.64 2.81
CA ALA A 65 -1.13 -2.97 1.39
C ALA A 65 -0.07 -2.30 0.51
N TYR A 66 0.32 -1.06 0.85
CA TYR A 66 1.41 -0.34 0.20
C TYR A 66 2.76 -1.02 0.47
N GLU A 67 3.08 -1.32 1.73
CA GLU A 67 4.30 -2.01 2.13
C GLU A 67 4.45 -3.38 1.45
N VAL A 68 3.38 -4.17 1.39
CA VAL A 68 3.38 -5.46 0.67
C VAL A 68 3.65 -5.28 -0.81
N ARG A 69 3.06 -4.26 -1.46
CA ARG A 69 3.29 -4.04 -2.90
C ARG A 69 4.71 -3.57 -3.20
N VAL A 70 5.22 -2.62 -2.43
CA VAL A 70 6.60 -2.14 -2.61
C VAL A 70 7.62 -3.20 -2.17
N GLY A 71 7.31 -3.98 -1.14
CA GLY A 71 8.14 -5.10 -0.66
C GLY A 71 8.14 -6.34 -1.57
N ARG A 72 7.04 -6.65 -2.26
CA ARG A 72 6.99 -7.71 -3.27
C ARG A 72 7.89 -7.41 -4.47
N GLY A 73 8.00 -6.14 -4.87
CA GLY A 73 9.00 -5.69 -5.86
C GLY A 73 10.42 -6.11 -5.44
N ARG A 74 10.79 -5.84 -4.18
CA ARG A 74 12.11 -6.20 -3.62
C ARG A 74 12.34 -7.70 -3.45
N THR A 75 11.30 -8.47 -3.13
CA THR A 75 11.43 -9.92 -2.91
C THR A 75 11.67 -10.67 -4.22
N GLY A 76 10.95 -10.30 -5.30
CA GLY A 76 11.18 -10.87 -6.64
C GLY A 76 12.59 -10.55 -7.18
N GLU A 77 13.09 -9.36 -6.88
CA GLU A 77 14.40 -8.88 -7.32
C GLU A 77 15.56 -9.48 -6.51
N SER A 78 15.39 -9.67 -5.20
CA SER A 78 16.35 -10.41 -4.37
C SER A 78 16.46 -11.88 -4.77
N VAL A 79 15.35 -12.53 -5.12
CA VAL A 79 15.36 -13.92 -5.60
C VAL A 79 16.04 -14.01 -6.97
N ALA A 80 15.75 -13.09 -7.89
CA ALA A 80 16.40 -13.05 -9.21
C ALA A 80 17.90 -12.71 -9.16
N ARG A 81 18.30 -11.77 -8.30
CA ARG A 81 19.71 -11.42 -8.07
C ARG A 81 20.48 -12.58 -7.44
N ASN A 82 19.92 -13.24 -6.43
CA ASN A 82 20.55 -14.41 -5.81
C ASN A 82 20.68 -15.58 -6.78
N ALA A 83 19.69 -15.80 -7.64
CA ALA A 83 19.77 -16.82 -8.70
C ALA A 83 20.86 -16.51 -9.74
N ARG A 84 21.03 -15.23 -10.14
CA ARG A 84 22.15 -14.81 -11.02
C ARG A 84 23.52 -15.00 -10.36
N LEU A 85 23.68 -14.60 -9.11
CA LEU A 85 24.95 -14.76 -8.39
C LEU A 85 25.32 -16.23 -8.20
N ALA A 86 24.34 -17.11 -7.93
CA ALA A 86 24.55 -18.55 -7.87
C ALA A 86 24.97 -19.15 -9.23
N GLY A 87 24.43 -18.64 -10.35
CA GLY A 87 24.82 -19.07 -11.70
C GLY A 87 26.12 -18.45 -12.23
N THR A 88 26.73 -17.50 -11.51
CA THR A 88 28.04 -16.93 -11.87
C THR A 88 29.19 -17.62 -11.12
N LEU A 89 28.87 -18.52 -10.19
CA LEU A 89 29.81 -19.31 -9.38
C LEU A 89 30.02 -20.75 -9.88
N THR A 90 29.51 -21.07 -11.07
CA THR A 90 29.74 -22.34 -11.81
C THR A 90 30.53 -22.07 -13.07
#